data_AF-A0A0K1Q8N0-F1
#
_entry.id   AF-A0A0K1Q8N0-F1
#
_cell.length_a   1.000
_cell.length_b   1.000
_cell.length_c   1.000
_cell.angle_alpha   90.00
_cell.angle_beta   90.00
_cell.angle_gamma   90.00
#
_symmetry.space_group_name_H-M   'P 1'
#
loop_
_entity.id
_entity.type
_entity.pdbx_description
1 polymer ?
#
loop_
_entity_poly.entity_id
_entity_poly.type
_entity_poly.pdbx_seq_one_letter_code
_entity_poly.pdbx_strand_id
1 'polypeptide(L)'
;MDGFLLTRINGRLGSKDLAKETGLPDFSVERALEKLEKLGVIERIDPNAPPPPAPPPPPPPPPPQAVREKRGLPEFVSLSAPKYDPKELEEECDLPLEQRKRVLDVYYRLEDLDHYTLLGVSPQAEKKAIKRAYFELAALMHPDRYFKKYLGSFKPKMEALFGRITEAHDTLVDRERRADYDSYLAEIATTRGMEAMLERALEEASRTQAPAPAPAPPPPAAAIPPERSSSPNVMDGRRASVPDASPEEIRARKEALARRLLGGQRLSTPGRPSAPPPMRPPQGSQPSAPPPMRPPQGSQPSAPTPPTQRYASASDAMDALKRRYEDRIDGATQAQARRYVQTAEEAFAKGDLVAAATALGIATKFSPNDTALAIRYQETKNQADLALTESYAKQADYEEKSGHWAEAARSWQKVAKLQTNNPRAHMSAARALLRAEGGDLHQAAEHAKRAVAAEPGSVVGHVVLAEIYSKAGLLASAKRAAETGLQVDPTNATLLGIIGKAASKAPTKG
;
A
#
# COMPACT_ATOMS: atom_id res chain seq x y z
N MET A 1 31.77 -12.41 28.85
CA MET A 1 33.13 -12.93 28.57
C MET A 1 33.16 -13.56 27.19
N ASP A 2 32.32 -14.57 26.93
CA ASP A 2 32.24 -15.30 25.65
C ASP A 2 32.00 -14.40 24.41
N GLY A 3 31.08 -13.43 24.49
CA GLY A 3 30.80 -12.51 23.38
C GLY A 3 31.93 -11.48 23.08
N PHE A 4 32.79 -11.20 24.06
CA PHE A 4 33.94 -10.31 23.89
C PHE A 4 35.12 -11.04 23.23
N LEU A 5 35.28 -12.35 23.50
CA LEU A 5 36.26 -13.18 22.81
C LEU A 5 35.87 -13.41 21.34
N LEU A 6 34.58 -13.64 21.05
CA LEU A 6 34.10 -13.87 19.68
C LEU A 6 34.39 -12.71 18.72
N THR A 7 34.35 -11.46 19.21
CA THR A 7 34.63 -10.26 18.40
C THR A 7 36.11 -10.12 18.02
N ARG A 8 37.02 -10.90 18.61
CA ARG A 8 38.47 -10.86 18.36
C ARG A 8 38.99 -12.07 17.58
N ILE A 9 38.15 -13.07 17.31
CA ILE A 9 38.53 -14.24 16.50
C ILE A 9 38.51 -13.85 15.02
N ASN A 10 39.69 -13.66 14.44
CA ASN A 10 39.90 -13.25 13.04
C ASN A 10 40.46 -14.39 12.14
N GLY A 11 40.48 -15.63 12.66
CA GLY A 11 40.96 -16.81 11.95
C GLY A 11 42.48 -16.94 11.79
N ARG A 12 43.27 -16.03 12.38
CA ARG A 12 44.75 -16.05 12.30
C ARG A 12 45.46 -16.18 13.65
N LEU A 13 44.76 -15.95 14.76
CA LEU A 13 45.32 -15.92 16.11
C LEU A 13 45.07 -17.24 16.86
N GLY A 14 46.11 -17.76 17.53
CA GLY A 14 45.99 -18.93 18.40
C GLY A 14 45.45 -18.57 19.79
N SER A 15 45.08 -19.59 20.58
CA SER A 15 44.51 -19.42 21.93
C SER A 15 45.40 -18.61 22.89
N LYS A 16 46.72 -18.78 22.80
CA LYS A 16 47.71 -18.04 23.62
C LYS A 16 47.87 -16.58 23.21
N ASP A 17 47.66 -16.26 21.94
CA ASP A 17 47.73 -14.88 21.45
C ASP A 17 46.44 -14.11 21.79
N LEU A 18 45.29 -14.80 21.75
CA LEU A 18 44.02 -14.27 22.24
C LEU A 18 44.06 -13.96 23.73
N ALA A 19 44.73 -14.77 24.55
CA ALA A 19 44.90 -14.50 25.98
C ALA A 19 45.75 -13.24 26.24
N LYS A 20 46.84 -13.06 25.49
CA LYS A 20 47.69 -11.86 25.56
C LYS A 20 46.96 -10.59 25.12
N GLU A 21 46.17 -10.67 24.05
CA GLU A 21 45.47 -9.51 23.49
C GLU A 21 44.25 -9.09 24.35
N THR A 22 43.58 -10.06 24.98
CA THR A 22 42.40 -9.79 25.82
C THR A 22 42.75 -9.54 27.30
N GLY A 23 44.00 -9.80 27.72
CA GLY A 23 44.42 -9.69 29.12
C GLY A 23 43.77 -10.73 30.05
N LEU A 24 43.19 -11.79 29.47
CA LEU A 24 42.49 -12.83 30.20
C LEU A 24 43.44 -14.00 30.53
N PRO A 25 43.25 -14.71 31.66
CA PRO A 25 44.04 -15.90 31.97
C PRO A 25 43.82 -16.98 30.91
N ASP A 26 44.89 -17.64 30.45
CA ASP A 26 44.88 -18.67 29.40
C ASP A 26 43.76 -19.71 29.59
N PHE A 27 43.59 -20.21 30.81
CA PHE A 27 42.54 -21.19 31.16
C PHE A 27 41.11 -20.67 30.94
N SER A 28 40.89 -19.35 31.14
CA SER A 28 39.57 -18.75 30.92
C SER A 28 39.25 -18.58 29.43
N VAL A 29 40.28 -18.35 28.61
CA VAL A 29 40.16 -18.28 27.15
C VAL A 29 39.90 -19.66 26.56
N GLU A 30 40.61 -20.69 27.01
CA GLU A 30 40.38 -22.08 26.56
C GLU A 30 38.95 -22.56 26.87
N ARG A 31 38.47 -22.32 28.09
CA ARG A 31 37.12 -22.70 28.50
C ARG A 31 36.03 -21.98 27.69
N ALA A 32 36.25 -20.72 27.34
CA ALA A 32 35.34 -19.95 26.51
C ALA A 32 35.35 -20.44 25.05
N LEU A 33 36.52 -20.78 24.50
CA LEU A 33 36.64 -21.35 23.15
C LEU A 33 35.98 -22.73 23.06
N GLU A 34 36.18 -23.63 24.03
CA GLU A 34 35.48 -24.93 24.07
C GLU A 34 33.96 -24.77 24.11
N LYS A 35 33.47 -23.77 24.83
CA LYS A 35 32.05 -23.49 24.92
C LYS A 35 31.49 -22.95 23.60
N LEU A 36 32.23 -22.11 22.88
CA LEU A 36 31.83 -21.58 21.57
C LEU A 36 31.88 -22.66 20.47
N GLU A 37 32.83 -23.58 20.56
CA GLU A 37 32.94 -24.75 19.68
C GLU A 37 31.76 -25.73 19.89
N LYS A 38 31.40 -26.03 21.14
CA LYS A 38 30.21 -26.84 21.45
C LYS A 38 28.89 -26.21 20.99
N LEU A 39 28.85 -24.88 20.87
CA LEU A 39 27.69 -24.15 20.36
C LEU A 39 27.71 -24.03 18.83
N GLY A 40 28.73 -24.56 18.14
CA GLY A 40 28.88 -24.51 16.68
C GLY A 40 29.17 -23.11 16.13
N VAL A 41 29.59 -22.18 16.98
CA VAL A 41 29.85 -20.78 16.60
C VAL A 41 31.25 -20.62 16.01
N ILE A 42 32.19 -21.49 16.39
CA ILE A 42 33.56 -21.52 15.88
C ILE A 42 33.99 -22.96 15.60
N GLU A 43 34.87 -23.15 14.61
CA GLU A 43 35.47 -24.44 14.26
C GLU A 43 37.00 -24.36 14.43
N ARG A 44 37.61 -25.36 15.08
CA ARG A 44 39.07 -25.43 15.23
C ARG A 44 39.67 -26.12 14.01
N ILE A 45 40.48 -25.36 13.27
CA ILE A 45 41.23 -25.89 12.13
C ILE A 45 42.60 -26.36 12.64
N ASP A 46 42.90 -27.65 12.48
CA ASP A 46 44.22 -28.20 12.80
C ASP A 46 45.26 -27.67 11.78
N PRO A 47 46.29 -26.93 12.22
CA PRO A 47 47.29 -26.35 11.32
C PRO A 47 48.28 -27.39 10.74
N ASN A 48 48.14 -28.68 11.10
CA ASN A 48 49.01 -29.76 10.63
C ASN A 48 48.22 -30.93 10.00
N ALA A 49 46.95 -30.72 9.64
CA ALA A 49 46.19 -31.67 8.85
C ALA A 49 46.74 -31.69 7.40
N PRO A 50 47.05 -32.86 6.81
CA PRO A 50 47.51 -32.92 5.44
C PRO A 50 46.43 -32.35 4.50
N PRO A 51 46.80 -31.57 3.48
CA PRO A 51 45.82 -30.98 2.56
C PRO A 51 45.05 -32.09 1.85
N PRO A 52 43.72 -31.96 1.68
CA PRO A 52 42.97 -32.91 0.88
C PRO A 52 43.55 -32.94 -0.55
N PRO A 53 43.58 -34.12 -1.20
CA PRO A 53 44.12 -34.24 -2.55
C PRO A 53 43.38 -33.27 -3.48
N ALA A 54 44.16 -32.52 -4.26
CA ALA A 54 43.63 -31.55 -5.21
C ALA A 54 42.58 -32.22 -6.12
N PRO A 55 41.40 -31.60 -6.34
CA PRO A 55 40.47 -32.09 -7.34
C PRO A 55 41.19 -32.07 -8.71
N PRO A 56 40.96 -33.07 -9.58
CA PRO A 56 41.57 -33.10 -10.90
C PRO A 56 41.22 -31.80 -11.67
N PRO A 57 42.11 -31.33 -12.56
CA PRO A 57 41.86 -30.12 -13.33
C PRO A 57 40.51 -30.25 -14.04
N PRO A 58 39.67 -29.19 -14.05
CA PRO A 58 38.40 -29.25 -14.75
C PRO A 58 38.67 -29.60 -16.21
N PRO A 59 37.86 -30.48 -16.83
CA PRO A 59 37.97 -30.73 -18.25
C PRO A 59 37.90 -29.39 -19.00
N PRO A 60 38.57 -29.24 -20.16
CA PRO A 60 38.44 -28.03 -20.97
C PRO A 60 36.96 -27.70 -21.12
N PRO A 61 36.57 -26.41 -21.04
CA PRO A 61 35.18 -26.02 -21.11
C PRO A 61 34.61 -26.69 -22.36
N PRO A 62 33.50 -27.46 -22.24
CA PRO A 62 32.91 -28.07 -23.40
C PRO A 62 32.66 -26.97 -24.44
N PRO A 63 33.03 -27.17 -25.72
CA PRO A 63 32.80 -26.16 -26.76
C PRO A 63 31.35 -25.75 -26.65
N PRO A 64 31.05 -24.45 -26.43
CA PRO A 64 29.90 -23.97 -25.67
C PRO A 64 28.78 -24.96 -25.82
N GLN A 65 28.74 -25.93 -24.89
CA GLN A 65 27.65 -26.87 -24.88
C GLN A 65 26.54 -25.92 -24.54
N ALA A 66 25.73 -25.59 -25.56
CA ALA A 66 24.47 -24.94 -25.38
C ALA A 66 23.93 -25.62 -24.14
N VAL A 67 23.87 -24.87 -23.03
CA VAL A 67 23.07 -25.29 -21.91
C VAL A 67 21.74 -25.47 -22.61
N ARG A 68 21.45 -26.72 -22.93
CA ARG A 68 20.14 -27.16 -23.32
C ARG A 68 19.43 -27.17 -21.97
N GLU A 69 19.37 -25.98 -21.35
CA GLU A 69 18.22 -25.52 -20.60
C GLU A 69 17.08 -26.13 -21.39
N LYS A 70 16.21 -26.86 -20.70
CA LYS A 70 14.97 -27.33 -21.29
C LYS A 70 14.17 -26.06 -21.64
N ARG A 71 14.57 -25.40 -22.72
CA ARG A 71 14.00 -24.21 -23.35
C ARG A 71 12.83 -24.74 -24.17
N GLY A 72 11.81 -25.16 -23.44
CA GLY A 72 10.42 -24.87 -23.83
C GLY A 72 10.01 -23.58 -23.13
N LEU A 73 8.72 -23.26 -23.14
CA LEU A 73 8.14 -22.17 -22.35
C LEU A 73 8.89 -22.00 -21.03
N PRO A 74 9.23 -20.76 -20.62
CA PRO A 74 9.86 -20.55 -19.34
C PRO A 74 9.02 -21.23 -18.28
N GLU A 75 9.64 -21.65 -17.18
CA GLU A 75 9.02 -22.35 -16.06
C GLU A 75 8.02 -21.43 -15.29
N PHE A 76 7.25 -20.62 -16.02
CA PHE A 76 6.38 -19.50 -15.63
C PHE A 76 5.25 -19.87 -14.68
N VAL A 77 5.09 -21.16 -14.37
CA VAL A 77 3.78 -21.70 -14.02
C VAL A 77 3.78 -22.48 -12.71
N SER A 78 4.94 -22.85 -12.17
CA SER A 78 4.96 -23.76 -11.02
C SER A 78 4.82 -23.08 -9.65
N LEU A 79 4.71 -21.74 -9.58
CA LEU A 79 4.81 -20.99 -8.31
C LEU A 79 3.59 -20.14 -7.93
N SER A 80 2.57 -20.02 -8.79
CA SER A 80 1.35 -19.25 -8.48
C SER A 80 0.11 -20.13 -8.57
N ALA A 81 -0.85 -19.94 -7.67
CA ALA A 81 -2.10 -20.70 -7.65
C ALA A 81 -2.77 -20.69 -9.04
N PRO A 82 -3.34 -21.84 -9.49
CA PRO A 82 -4.03 -21.93 -10.77
C PRO A 82 -5.26 -20.99 -10.78
N LYS A 83 -5.41 -20.22 -11.87
CA LYS A 83 -6.53 -19.28 -12.07
C LYS A 83 -7.75 -19.93 -12.76
N TYR A 84 -7.64 -21.18 -13.17
CA TYR A 84 -8.68 -21.94 -13.87
C TYR A 84 -9.48 -22.83 -12.92
N ASP A 85 -10.70 -23.19 -13.30
CA ASP A 85 -11.49 -24.19 -12.58
C ASP A 85 -10.83 -25.59 -12.78
N PRO A 86 -10.52 -26.34 -11.72
CA PRO A 86 -9.98 -27.71 -11.83
C PRO A 86 -10.79 -28.63 -12.76
N LYS A 87 -12.10 -28.39 -12.91
CA LYS A 87 -12.96 -29.18 -13.81
C LYS A 87 -12.57 -29.09 -15.28
N GLU A 88 -11.95 -27.99 -15.71
CA GLU A 88 -11.49 -27.85 -17.11
C GLU A 88 -10.34 -28.80 -17.44
N LEU A 89 -9.54 -29.25 -16.46
CA LEU A 89 -8.52 -30.28 -16.68
C LEU A 89 -9.10 -31.66 -16.90
N GLU A 90 -10.27 -31.93 -16.31
CA GLU A 90 -10.96 -33.21 -16.35
C GLU A 90 -11.74 -33.42 -17.66
N GLU A 91 -11.86 -32.38 -18.51
CA GLU A 91 -12.51 -32.48 -19.82
C GLU A 91 -11.88 -33.59 -20.68
N GLU A 92 -12.72 -34.42 -21.30
CA GLU A 92 -12.27 -35.51 -22.16
C GLU A 92 -11.72 -34.94 -23.48
N CYS A 93 -10.40 -34.95 -23.63
CA CYS A 93 -9.74 -34.52 -24.87
C CYS A 93 -8.42 -35.28 -25.12
N ASP A 94 -7.94 -35.24 -26.35
CA ASP A 94 -6.74 -35.99 -26.79
C ASP A 94 -5.42 -35.29 -26.41
N LEU A 95 -5.47 -34.24 -25.57
CA LEU A 95 -4.31 -33.55 -25.03
C LEU A 95 -3.77 -34.26 -23.77
N PRO A 96 -2.44 -34.42 -23.65
CA PRO A 96 -1.82 -34.83 -22.39
C PRO A 96 -2.15 -33.85 -21.27
N LEU A 97 -2.36 -34.34 -20.04
CA LEU A 97 -2.70 -33.52 -18.86
C LEU A 97 -1.72 -32.37 -18.63
N GLU A 98 -0.41 -32.61 -18.81
CA GLU A 98 0.63 -31.58 -18.73
C GLU A 98 0.44 -30.44 -19.73
N GLN A 99 0.02 -30.78 -20.95
CA GLN A 99 -0.25 -29.79 -21.99
C GLN A 99 -1.54 -29.01 -21.67
N ARG A 100 -2.59 -29.69 -21.18
CA ARG A 100 -3.83 -29.03 -20.74
C ARG A 100 -3.54 -28.01 -19.65
N LYS A 101 -2.78 -28.42 -18.64
CA LYS A 101 -2.33 -27.55 -17.54
C LYS A 101 -1.62 -26.31 -18.06
N ARG A 102 -0.62 -26.48 -18.94
CA ARG A 102 0.12 -25.36 -19.54
C ARG A 102 -0.78 -24.42 -20.34
N VAL A 103 -1.67 -24.95 -21.17
CA VAL A 103 -2.59 -24.12 -21.97
C VAL A 103 -3.47 -23.28 -21.04
N LEU A 104 -4.08 -23.87 -20.02
CA LEU A 104 -4.92 -23.13 -19.07
C LEU A 104 -4.11 -22.12 -18.25
N ASP A 105 -2.95 -22.51 -17.74
CA ASP A 105 -2.11 -21.65 -16.93
C ASP A 105 -1.62 -20.40 -17.65
N VAL A 106 -1.31 -20.51 -18.93
CA VAL A 106 -0.93 -19.35 -19.75
C VAL A 106 -2.17 -18.61 -20.21
N TYR A 107 -3.22 -19.31 -20.68
CA TYR A 107 -4.46 -18.70 -21.17
C TYR A 107 -5.08 -17.74 -20.14
N TYR A 108 -5.24 -18.17 -18.89
CA TYR A 108 -5.82 -17.34 -17.82
C TYR A 108 -4.86 -16.27 -17.26
N ARG A 109 -3.61 -16.24 -17.75
CA ARG A 109 -2.63 -15.21 -17.43
C ARG A 109 -2.25 -14.36 -18.66
N LEU A 110 -2.86 -14.58 -19.83
CA LEU A 110 -2.51 -13.87 -21.07
C LEU A 110 -2.61 -12.35 -20.93
N GLU A 111 -3.57 -11.87 -20.15
CA GLU A 111 -3.77 -10.44 -19.87
C GLU A 111 -2.69 -9.84 -18.94
N ASP A 112 -2.03 -10.68 -18.12
CA ASP A 112 -1.04 -10.22 -17.14
C ASP A 112 0.40 -10.25 -17.70
N LEU A 113 0.64 -11.02 -18.77
CA LEU A 113 1.98 -11.26 -19.31
C LEU A 113 2.34 -10.23 -20.38
N ASP A 114 3.49 -9.59 -20.23
CA ASP A 114 4.08 -8.77 -21.28
C ASP A 114 4.65 -9.64 -22.43
N HIS A 115 4.99 -9.03 -23.57
CA HIS A 115 5.45 -9.74 -24.77
C HIS A 115 6.79 -10.44 -24.58
N TYR A 116 7.69 -9.87 -23.76
CA TYR A 116 9.01 -10.43 -23.47
C TYR A 116 8.87 -11.69 -22.62
N THR A 117 8.07 -11.59 -21.56
CA THR A 117 7.69 -12.63 -20.62
C THR A 117 6.94 -13.76 -21.34
N LEU A 118 5.96 -13.44 -22.20
CA LEU A 118 5.22 -14.43 -22.99
C LEU A 118 6.13 -15.21 -23.94
N LEU A 119 7.07 -14.53 -24.62
CA LEU A 119 8.04 -15.19 -25.49
C LEU A 119 9.18 -15.88 -24.71
N GLY A 120 9.35 -15.56 -23.43
CA GLY A 120 10.46 -16.07 -22.63
C GLY A 120 11.82 -15.49 -22.99
N VAL A 121 11.85 -14.23 -23.43
CA VAL A 121 13.07 -13.52 -23.86
C VAL A 121 13.34 -12.31 -22.98
N SER A 122 14.61 -11.92 -22.85
CA SER A 122 14.99 -10.70 -22.13
C SER A 122 14.51 -9.44 -22.89
N PRO A 123 14.21 -8.32 -22.19
CA PRO A 123 13.99 -7.02 -22.81
C PRO A 123 15.16 -6.53 -23.69
N GLN A 124 16.39 -7.03 -23.47
CA GLN A 124 17.55 -6.75 -24.33
C GLN A 124 17.76 -7.79 -25.44
N ALA A 125 16.84 -8.73 -25.64
CA ALA A 125 17.01 -9.81 -26.60
C ALA A 125 17.10 -9.30 -28.04
N GLU A 126 18.04 -9.87 -28.79
CA GLU A 126 18.22 -9.59 -30.21
C GLU A 126 17.12 -10.25 -31.06
N LYS A 127 16.90 -9.73 -32.27
CA LYS A 127 15.88 -10.23 -33.21
C LYS A 127 15.99 -11.73 -33.49
N LYS A 128 17.21 -12.29 -33.52
CA LYS A 128 17.45 -13.72 -33.72
C LYS A 128 16.91 -14.57 -32.56
N ALA A 129 17.08 -14.09 -31.32
CA ALA A 129 16.56 -14.76 -30.13
C ALA A 129 15.03 -14.74 -30.10
N ILE A 130 14.42 -13.60 -30.46
CA ILE A 130 12.96 -13.43 -30.54
C ILE A 130 12.35 -14.40 -31.57
N LYS A 131 12.91 -14.45 -32.79
CA LYS A 131 12.45 -15.38 -33.83
C LYS A 131 12.56 -16.84 -33.39
N ARG A 132 13.67 -17.19 -32.74
CA ARG A 132 13.89 -18.55 -32.24
C ARG A 132 12.84 -18.93 -31.18
N ALA A 133 12.60 -18.05 -30.20
CA ALA A 133 11.60 -18.26 -29.17
C ALA A 133 10.20 -18.43 -29.75
N TYR A 134 9.83 -17.60 -30.75
CA TYR A 134 8.57 -17.74 -31.48
C TYR A 134 8.41 -19.13 -32.12
N PHE A 135 9.41 -19.63 -32.84
CA PHE A 135 9.33 -20.96 -33.46
C PHE A 135 9.24 -22.09 -32.43
N GLU A 136 9.95 -21.98 -31.30
CA GLU A 136 9.88 -22.94 -30.19
C GLU A 136 8.46 -22.95 -29.57
N LEU A 137 7.86 -21.78 -29.36
CA LEU A 137 6.50 -21.64 -28.83
C LEU A 137 5.42 -22.09 -29.83
N ALA A 138 5.54 -21.72 -31.10
CA ALA A 138 4.66 -22.16 -32.17
C ALA A 138 4.63 -23.70 -32.25
N ALA A 139 5.80 -24.35 -32.18
CA ALA A 139 5.88 -25.81 -32.20
C ALA A 139 5.20 -26.49 -30.99
N LEU A 140 5.05 -25.78 -29.87
CA LEU A 140 4.43 -26.29 -28.64
C LEU A 140 2.94 -25.96 -28.54
N MET A 141 2.52 -24.80 -29.05
CA MET A 141 1.19 -24.22 -28.80
C MET A 141 0.30 -24.12 -30.04
N HIS A 142 0.78 -24.50 -31.22
CA HIS A 142 -0.05 -24.46 -32.44
C HIS A 142 -1.10 -25.58 -32.47
N PRO A 143 -2.39 -25.27 -32.77
CA PRO A 143 -3.47 -26.26 -32.80
C PRO A 143 -3.26 -27.35 -33.87
N ASP A 144 -2.67 -27.02 -35.04
CA ASP A 144 -2.40 -28.00 -36.12
C ASP A 144 -1.49 -29.16 -35.73
N ARG A 145 -0.69 -29.03 -34.67
CA ARG A 145 0.10 -30.15 -34.13
C ARG A 145 -0.79 -31.33 -33.73
N TYR A 146 -2.06 -31.04 -33.42
CA TYR A 146 -3.07 -32.00 -33.00
C TYR A 146 -4.12 -32.22 -34.10
N PHE A 147 -3.72 -32.17 -35.37
CA PHE A 147 -4.61 -32.46 -36.50
C PHE A 147 -5.30 -33.83 -36.33
N LYS A 148 -6.62 -33.88 -36.54
CA LYS A 148 -7.52 -35.03 -36.32
C LYS A 148 -7.72 -35.47 -34.85
N LYS A 149 -7.27 -34.70 -33.87
CA LYS A 149 -7.52 -34.97 -32.45
C LYS A 149 -8.71 -34.17 -31.92
N TYR A 150 -9.43 -34.73 -30.95
CA TYR A 150 -10.49 -34.05 -30.25
C TYR A 150 -9.90 -33.12 -29.18
N LEU A 151 -9.93 -31.83 -29.45
CA LEU A 151 -9.38 -30.77 -28.58
C LEU A 151 -10.42 -30.16 -27.64
N GLY A 152 -11.71 -30.40 -27.86
CA GLY A 152 -12.77 -29.81 -27.04
C GLY A 152 -12.63 -28.29 -26.89
N SER A 153 -12.76 -27.79 -25.66
CA SER A 153 -12.62 -26.38 -25.29
C SER A 153 -11.18 -25.84 -25.37
N PHE A 154 -10.17 -26.71 -25.54
CA PHE A 154 -8.77 -26.29 -25.62
C PHE A 154 -8.40 -25.72 -26.99
N LYS A 155 -9.10 -26.10 -28.07
CA LYS A 155 -8.84 -25.56 -29.41
C LYS A 155 -8.93 -24.03 -29.47
N PRO A 156 -10.05 -23.39 -29.08
CA PRO A 156 -10.14 -21.93 -29.12
C PRO A 156 -9.14 -21.25 -28.17
N LYS A 157 -8.84 -21.88 -27.01
CA LYS A 157 -7.82 -21.37 -26.08
C LYS A 157 -6.41 -21.37 -26.69
N MET A 158 -6.05 -22.44 -27.41
CA MET A 158 -4.78 -22.55 -28.11
C MET A 158 -4.70 -21.58 -29.30
N GLU A 159 -5.79 -21.38 -30.04
CA GLU A 159 -5.87 -20.39 -31.13
C GLU A 159 -5.65 -18.97 -30.59
N ALA A 160 -6.32 -18.60 -29.49
CA ALA A 160 -6.13 -17.33 -28.81
C ALA A 160 -4.69 -17.13 -28.32
N LEU A 161 -4.12 -18.16 -27.68
CA LEU A 161 -2.74 -18.14 -27.21
C LEU A 161 -1.74 -17.96 -28.36
N PHE A 162 -1.91 -18.70 -29.45
CA PHE A 162 -1.04 -18.61 -30.62
C PHE A 162 -1.15 -17.24 -31.31
N GLY A 163 -2.36 -16.68 -31.39
CA GLY A 163 -2.58 -15.31 -31.85
C GLY A 163 -1.75 -14.31 -31.03
N ARG A 164 -1.81 -14.41 -29.69
CA ARG A 164 -1.04 -13.54 -28.80
C ARG A 164 0.47 -13.70 -28.93
N ILE A 165 0.96 -14.93 -29.07
CA ILE A 165 2.39 -15.22 -29.31
C ILE A 165 2.86 -14.61 -30.63
N THR A 166 2.04 -14.68 -31.68
CA THR A 166 2.36 -14.10 -33.00
C THR A 166 2.40 -12.59 -32.93
N GLU A 167 1.43 -11.96 -32.27
CA GLU A 167 1.42 -10.52 -32.03
C GLU A 167 2.65 -10.06 -31.24
N ALA A 168 3.04 -10.80 -30.20
CA ALA A 168 4.23 -10.52 -29.42
C ALA A 168 5.50 -10.57 -30.27
N HIS A 169 5.63 -11.60 -31.11
CA HIS A 169 6.74 -11.70 -32.06
C HIS A 169 6.76 -10.54 -33.06
N ASP A 170 5.63 -10.24 -33.70
CA ASP A 170 5.57 -9.24 -34.77
C ASP A 170 5.85 -7.83 -34.25
N THR A 171 5.42 -7.52 -33.03
CA THR A 171 5.73 -6.27 -32.34
C THR A 171 7.22 -6.18 -31.98
N LEU A 172 7.82 -7.26 -31.45
CA LEU A 172 9.21 -7.23 -30.97
C LEU A 172 10.28 -7.37 -32.07
N VAL A 173 9.93 -7.93 -33.24
CA VAL A 173 10.85 -8.04 -34.39
C VAL A 173 10.98 -6.72 -35.13
N ASP A 174 9.91 -5.94 -35.21
CA ASP A 174 9.92 -4.60 -35.78
C ASP A 174 10.54 -3.59 -34.81
N ARG A 175 11.43 -2.72 -35.31
CA ARG A 175 12.18 -1.79 -34.43
C ARG A 175 11.29 -0.67 -33.92
N GLU A 176 10.40 -0.15 -34.75
CA GLU A 176 9.52 0.98 -34.42
C GLU A 176 8.42 0.49 -33.48
N ARG A 177 7.76 -0.62 -33.82
CA ARG A 177 6.72 -1.21 -32.95
C ARG A 177 7.26 -1.64 -31.59
N ARG A 178 8.49 -2.15 -31.52
CA ARG A 178 9.14 -2.47 -30.25
C ARG A 178 9.40 -1.23 -29.41
N ALA A 179 9.84 -0.13 -30.02
CA ALA A 179 10.08 1.11 -29.30
C ALA A 179 8.78 1.72 -28.75
N ASP A 180 7.70 1.67 -29.54
CA ASP A 180 6.36 2.08 -29.09
C ASP A 180 5.88 1.20 -27.94
N TYR A 181 6.08 -0.11 -28.03
CA TYR A 181 5.72 -1.05 -26.98
C TYR A 181 6.55 -0.85 -25.69
N ASP A 182 7.85 -0.60 -25.81
CA ASP A 182 8.71 -0.31 -24.66
C ASP A 182 8.28 1.00 -23.97
N SER A 183 7.86 2.00 -24.76
CA SER A 183 7.29 3.24 -24.24
C SER A 183 5.97 2.98 -23.51
N TYR A 184 5.09 2.13 -24.07
CA TYR A 184 3.86 1.69 -23.41
C TYR A 184 4.12 0.97 -22.09
N LEU A 185 5.10 0.06 -22.04
CA LEU A 185 5.49 -0.62 -20.80
C LEU A 185 6.03 0.37 -19.75
N ALA A 186 6.78 1.38 -20.16
CA ALA A 186 7.24 2.44 -19.27
C ALA A 186 6.06 3.26 -18.72
N GLU A 187 5.06 3.59 -19.54
CA GLU A 187 3.84 4.27 -19.09
C GLU A 187 3.04 3.39 -18.12
N ILE A 188 2.86 2.09 -18.40
CA ILE A 188 2.22 1.16 -17.45
C ILE A 188 2.99 1.07 -16.14
N ALA A 189 4.31 0.97 -16.19
CA ALA A 189 5.13 0.93 -14.98
C ALA A 189 4.97 2.22 -14.18
N THR A 190 4.84 3.35 -14.86
CA THR A 190 4.58 4.66 -14.27
C THR A 190 3.19 4.70 -13.62
N THR A 191 2.13 4.31 -14.33
CA THR A 191 0.76 4.27 -13.78
C THR A 191 0.63 3.31 -12.61
N ARG A 192 1.19 2.10 -12.71
CA ARG A 192 1.22 1.11 -11.60
C ARG A 192 2.04 1.60 -10.42
N GLY A 193 3.19 2.22 -10.67
CA GLY A 193 4.03 2.81 -9.63
C GLY A 193 3.28 3.91 -8.86
N MET A 194 2.61 4.80 -9.58
CA MET A 194 1.78 5.86 -8.99
C MET A 194 0.56 5.31 -8.24
N GLU A 195 -0.12 4.28 -8.77
CA GLU A 195 -1.23 3.61 -8.07
C GLU A 195 -0.74 2.97 -6.75
N ALA A 196 0.40 2.28 -6.76
CA ALA A 196 0.99 1.68 -5.56
C ALA A 196 1.43 2.74 -4.54
N MET A 197 1.97 3.87 -5.00
CA MET A 197 2.31 5.02 -4.16
C MET A 197 1.07 5.63 -3.51
N LEU A 198 -0.02 5.82 -4.28
CA LEU A 198 -1.29 6.29 -3.76
C LEU A 198 -1.86 5.33 -2.72
N GLU A 199 -1.86 4.04 -2.99
CA GLU A 199 -2.34 3.01 -2.05
C GLU A 199 -1.52 3.02 -0.75
N ARG A 200 -0.19 3.06 -0.84
CA ARG A 200 0.70 3.19 0.33
C ARG A 200 0.42 4.46 1.13
N ALA A 201 0.23 5.59 0.45
CA ALA A 201 -0.06 6.87 1.09
C ALA A 201 -1.44 6.85 1.78
N LEU A 202 -2.45 6.21 1.18
CA LEU A 202 -3.76 6.00 1.78
C LEU A 202 -3.68 5.06 3.00
N GLU A 203 -2.89 3.99 2.93
CA GLU A 203 -2.65 3.11 4.07
C GLU A 203 -1.97 3.86 5.22
N GLU A 204 -0.94 4.64 4.93
CA GLU A 204 -0.23 5.44 5.94
C GLU A 204 -1.15 6.48 6.59
N ALA A 205 -2.00 7.13 5.79
CA ALA A 205 -3.07 8.03 6.27
C ALA A 205 -4.06 7.32 7.20
N SER A 206 -4.42 6.07 6.88
CA SER A 206 -5.36 5.27 7.67
C SER A 206 -4.75 4.83 9.00
N ARG A 207 -3.47 4.43 8.99
CA ARG A 207 -2.72 4.01 10.19
C ARG A 207 -2.54 5.15 11.18
N THR A 208 -2.44 6.37 10.69
CA THR A 208 -2.22 7.57 11.50
C THR A 208 -3.50 8.28 11.92
N GLN A 209 -4.63 8.03 11.24
CA GLN A 209 -5.97 8.34 11.73
C GLN A 209 -6.45 7.35 12.80
N ALA A 210 -5.80 6.20 12.97
CA ALA A 210 -6.06 5.34 14.11
C ALA A 210 -5.83 6.16 15.40
N PRO A 211 -6.81 6.24 16.31
CA PRO A 211 -6.65 7.02 17.52
C PRO A 211 -5.39 6.55 18.24
N ALA A 212 -4.50 7.48 18.55
CA ALA A 212 -3.38 7.19 19.44
C ALA A 212 -3.95 6.49 20.68
N PRO A 213 -3.33 5.39 21.18
CA PRO A 213 -3.78 4.76 22.40
C PRO A 213 -3.92 5.87 23.45
N ALA A 214 -5.12 6.01 24.00
CA ALA A 214 -5.45 7.08 24.93
C ALA A 214 -4.31 7.20 25.95
N PRO A 215 -3.81 8.42 26.26
CA PRO A 215 -2.77 8.57 27.27
C PRO A 215 -3.25 7.85 28.51
N ALA A 216 -2.47 6.86 28.95
CA ALA A 216 -2.83 6.02 30.08
C ALA A 216 -3.32 6.93 31.22
N PRO A 217 -4.50 6.66 31.81
CA PRO A 217 -4.99 7.49 32.89
C PRO A 217 -3.87 7.60 33.95
N PRO A 218 -3.62 8.80 34.50
CA PRO A 218 -2.59 8.95 35.51
C PRO A 218 -2.83 7.92 36.61
N PRO A 219 -1.79 7.22 37.11
CA PRO A 219 -1.97 6.17 38.09
C PRO A 219 -2.80 6.71 39.26
N PRO A 220 -3.82 5.97 39.72
CA PRO A 220 -4.64 6.44 40.83
C PRO A 220 -3.71 6.69 42.02
N ALA A 221 -3.79 7.90 42.58
CA ALA A 221 -3.10 8.24 43.81
C ALA A 221 -3.45 7.17 44.86
N ALA A 222 -2.42 6.57 45.45
CA ALA A 222 -2.51 5.46 46.39
C ALA A 222 -3.67 5.66 47.38
N ALA A 223 -4.74 4.88 47.20
CA ALA A 223 -5.83 4.79 48.14
C ALA A 223 -5.33 4.02 49.36
N ILE A 224 -5.39 4.68 50.52
CA ILE A 224 -5.21 4.06 51.84
C ILE A 224 -6.32 2.99 51.98
N PRO A 225 -6.00 1.75 52.40
CA PRO A 225 -7.01 0.70 52.52
C PRO A 225 -7.97 1.01 53.69
N PRO A 226 -9.30 0.80 53.54
CA PRO A 226 -10.21 0.95 54.66
C PRO A 226 -10.15 -0.29 55.56
N GLU A 227 -10.12 -0.06 56.86
CA GLU A 227 -10.23 -1.10 57.87
C GLU A 227 -11.58 -1.81 57.83
N ARG A 228 -11.54 -3.08 58.21
CA ARG A 228 -12.69 -3.99 58.29
C ARG A 228 -13.60 -3.57 59.44
N SER A 229 -14.89 -3.43 59.17
CA SER A 229 -15.93 -3.62 60.17
C SER A 229 -17.15 -4.33 59.56
N SER A 230 -17.31 -5.57 60.01
CA SER A 230 -18.48 -6.43 60.15
C SER A 230 -19.86 -5.90 59.71
N SER A 231 -20.43 -6.55 58.68
CA SER A 231 -21.82 -7.07 58.43
C SER A 231 -23.06 -6.51 59.18
N PRO A 232 -24.31 -6.69 58.67
CA PRO A 232 -24.74 -7.66 57.64
C PRO A 232 -25.75 -7.19 56.55
N ASN A 233 -25.71 -7.97 55.48
CA ASN A 233 -26.68 -8.33 54.44
C ASN A 233 -28.16 -7.88 54.59
N VAL A 234 -28.69 -7.21 53.55
CA VAL A 234 -30.09 -7.33 53.10
C VAL A 234 -30.10 -7.29 51.56
N MET A 235 -30.64 -8.33 50.93
CA MET A 235 -30.94 -8.38 49.50
C MET A 235 -32.10 -7.43 49.19
N ASP A 236 -32.03 -6.69 48.07
CA ASP A 236 -33.07 -6.84 47.05
C ASP A 236 -32.67 -6.21 45.70
N GLY A 237 -33.11 -6.86 44.63
CA GLY A 237 -32.86 -6.45 43.26
C GLY A 237 -33.77 -5.30 42.81
N ARG A 238 -33.21 -4.33 42.10
CA ARG A 238 -33.84 -3.69 40.93
C ARG A 238 -32.85 -2.78 40.22
N ARG A 239 -32.72 -3.04 38.92
CA ARG A 239 -32.05 -2.20 37.92
C ARG A 239 -32.79 -0.86 37.86
N ALA A 240 -32.21 0.20 38.42
CA ALA A 240 -32.74 1.56 38.33
C ALA A 240 -31.85 2.39 37.39
N SER A 241 -32.50 2.92 36.36
CA SER A 241 -32.01 3.89 35.39
C SER A 241 -31.39 5.09 36.11
N VAL A 242 -30.22 5.54 35.65
CA VAL A 242 -29.60 6.78 36.11
C VAL A 242 -30.50 7.95 35.65
N PRO A 243 -31.01 8.81 36.55
CA PRO A 243 -31.73 10.00 36.13
C PRO A 243 -30.73 11.04 35.63
N ASP A 244 -31.11 11.76 34.57
CA ASP A 244 -30.37 12.92 34.07
C ASP A 244 -30.22 13.93 35.23
N ALA A 245 -28.97 14.26 35.56
CA ALA A 245 -28.66 15.13 36.69
C ALA A 245 -29.28 16.52 36.48
N SER A 246 -29.89 17.06 37.53
CA SER A 246 -30.51 18.39 37.46
C SER A 246 -29.44 19.47 37.19
N PRO A 247 -29.79 20.58 36.51
CA PRO A 247 -28.84 21.65 36.20
C PRO A 247 -28.13 22.22 37.44
N GLU A 248 -28.79 22.18 38.60
CA GLU A 248 -28.24 22.62 39.90
C GLU A 248 -27.20 21.64 40.44
N GLU A 249 -27.39 20.33 40.30
CA GLU A 249 -26.40 19.32 40.70
C GLU A 249 -25.16 19.35 39.80
N ILE A 250 -25.34 19.63 38.50
CA ILE A 250 -24.22 19.85 37.57
C ILE A 250 -23.45 21.11 37.95
N ARG A 251 -24.14 22.18 38.36
CA ARG A 251 -23.53 23.43 38.84
C ARG A 251 -22.77 23.22 40.15
N ALA A 252 -23.37 22.53 41.12
CA ALA A 252 -22.74 22.19 42.40
C ALA A 252 -21.50 21.31 42.21
N ARG A 253 -21.53 20.34 41.29
CA ARG A 253 -20.36 19.53 40.92
C ARG A 253 -19.26 20.35 40.26
N LYS A 254 -19.61 21.28 39.36
CA LYS A 254 -18.64 22.21 38.74
C LYS A 254 -17.99 23.13 39.77
N GLU A 255 -18.77 23.60 40.75
CA GLU A 255 -18.29 24.48 41.82
C GLU A 255 -17.41 23.74 42.86
N ALA A 256 -17.76 22.48 43.19
CA ALA A 256 -16.94 21.62 44.03
C ALA A 256 -15.60 21.24 43.36
N LEU A 257 -15.61 20.98 42.05
CA LEU A 257 -14.39 20.75 41.26
C LEU A 257 -13.50 22.00 41.23
N ALA A 258 -14.09 23.18 41.04
CA ALA A 258 -13.38 24.45 41.04
C ALA A 258 -12.75 24.79 42.40
N ARG A 259 -13.46 24.52 43.51
CA ARG A 259 -12.90 24.68 44.87
C ARG A 259 -11.73 23.75 45.15
N ARG A 260 -11.78 22.50 44.66
CA ARG A 260 -10.70 21.51 44.81
C ARG A 260 -9.46 21.87 43.98
N LEU A 261 -9.63 22.56 42.85
CA LEU A 261 -8.54 23.07 42.01
C LEU A 261 -7.91 24.36 42.56
N LEU A 262 -8.68 25.24 43.24
CA LEU A 262 -8.15 26.46 43.88
C LEU A 262 -7.48 26.22 45.24
N GLY A 263 -7.81 25.14 45.95
CA GLY A 263 -7.46 24.92 47.36
C GLY A 263 -6.37 23.89 47.61
N GLY A 264 -5.26 23.93 46.88
CA GLY A 264 -4.09 23.08 47.13
C GLY A 264 -3.25 23.55 48.32
N GLN A 265 -3.78 23.53 49.54
CA GLN A 265 -2.97 23.63 50.77
C GLN A 265 -3.11 22.34 51.57
N ARG A 266 -1.98 21.65 51.77
CA ARG A 266 -1.87 20.56 52.75
C ARG A 266 -2.13 21.15 54.14
N LEU A 267 -3.20 20.70 54.79
CA LEU A 267 -3.47 20.99 56.19
C LEU A 267 -2.40 20.32 57.07
N SER A 268 -1.51 21.15 57.61
CA SER A 268 -0.71 20.82 58.79
C SER A 268 -1.66 20.63 59.98
N THR A 269 -1.60 19.45 60.61
CA THR A 269 -2.33 19.16 61.86
C THR A 269 -1.71 19.92 63.04
N PRO A 270 -2.51 20.45 64.00
CA PRO A 270 -1.99 21.13 65.17
C PRO A 270 -1.57 20.14 66.26
N GLY A 271 -0.50 20.48 66.97
CA GLY A 271 0.20 19.64 67.93
C GLY A 271 -0.54 19.28 69.22
N ARG A 272 0.06 18.32 69.94
CA ARG A 272 -0.19 18.04 71.35
C ARG A 272 1.12 18.13 72.15
N PRO A 273 1.05 18.51 73.44
CA PRO A 273 2.17 19.09 74.17
C PRO A 273 3.09 18.06 74.86
N SER A 274 4.27 18.58 75.17
CA SER A 274 5.48 17.97 75.71
C SER A 274 5.36 17.43 77.15
N ALA A 275 6.10 16.35 77.43
CA ALA A 275 6.49 15.93 78.77
C ALA A 275 8.03 16.01 78.91
N PRO A 276 8.59 16.42 80.07
CA PRO A 276 10.03 16.65 80.23
C PRO A 276 10.81 15.36 80.57
N PRO A 277 12.15 15.34 80.40
CA PRO A 277 12.96 14.11 80.47
C PRO A 277 13.48 13.84 81.90
N PRO A 278 13.81 12.59 82.26
CA PRO A 278 14.61 12.31 83.45
C PRO A 278 16.12 12.32 83.14
N MET A 279 16.88 12.71 84.17
CA MET A 279 18.32 12.88 84.18
C MET A 279 19.10 11.55 84.09
N ARG A 280 20.34 11.70 83.61
CA ARG A 280 21.40 10.71 83.38
C ARG A 280 22.22 10.47 84.67
N PRO A 281 22.89 9.32 84.82
CA PRO A 281 24.17 9.27 85.54
C PRO A 281 25.34 8.80 84.64
N PRO A 282 26.60 9.15 84.97
CA PRO A 282 27.78 8.92 84.13
C PRO A 282 28.63 7.73 84.62
N GLN A 283 29.34 7.09 83.67
CA GLN A 283 30.60 6.31 83.76
C GLN A 283 30.67 5.46 82.46
N GLY A 284 31.75 5.24 81.72
CA GLY A 284 33.16 5.61 81.71
C GLY A 284 33.85 4.81 80.57
N SER A 285 34.92 5.35 79.96
CA SER A 285 35.99 4.63 79.22
C SER A 285 35.65 3.96 77.86
N GLN A 286 35.95 4.56 76.68
CA GLN A 286 37.20 4.48 75.88
C GLN A 286 36.91 3.93 74.43
N PRO A 287 37.79 4.15 73.42
CA PRO A 287 37.44 4.77 72.12
C PRO A 287 37.43 3.82 70.91
N SER A 288 36.82 4.23 69.77
CA SER A 288 37.17 3.76 68.41
C SER A 288 36.54 4.59 67.26
N ALA A 289 37.42 5.12 66.39
CA ALA A 289 37.35 5.57 64.99
C ALA A 289 36.07 6.21 64.35
N PRO A 290 36.21 7.31 63.57
CA PRO A 290 35.11 7.90 62.79
C PRO A 290 34.91 7.23 61.42
N PRO A 291 33.67 7.09 60.91
CA PRO A 291 33.44 6.76 59.51
C PRO A 291 33.47 8.02 58.61
N PRO A 292 33.85 7.89 57.32
CA PRO A 292 34.09 9.04 56.45
C PRO A 292 32.79 9.70 55.95
N MET A 293 32.89 11.02 55.78
CA MET A 293 31.84 11.92 55.29
C MET A 293 31.35 11.55 53.89
N ARG A 294 30.03 11.53 53.71
CA ARG A 294 29.37 11.51 52.41
C ARG A 294 29.18 12.96 51.93
N PRO A 295 29.59 13.34 50.71
CA PRO A 295 29.48 14.71 50.24
C PRO A 295 28.01 15.11 50.01
N PRO A 296 27.64 16.39 50.21
CA PRO A 296 26.28 16.86 50.06
C PRO A 296 25.85 16.76 48.59
N GLN A 297 24.71 16.11 48.35
CA GLN A 297 24.05 16.17 47.05
C GLN A 297 23.67 17.63 46.78
N GLY A 298 24.28 18.21 45.75
CA GLY A 298 23.92 19.52 45.24
C GLY A 298 22.44 19.57 44.88
N SER A 299 21.77 20.58 45.39
CA SER A 299 20.40 20.97 45.07
C SER A 299 20.23 21.03 43.55
N GLN A 300 19.44 20.13 42.97
CA GLN A 300 18.96 20.34 41.61
C GLN A 300 18.12 21.63 41.59
N PRO A 301 18.30 22.53 40.62
CA PRO A 301 17.40 23.66 40.47
C PRO A 301 16.01 23.11 40.18
N SER A 302 15.07 23.38 41.09
CA SER A 302 13.66 23.09 40.89
C SER A 302 13.23 23.75 39.59
N ALA A 303 12.61 22.97 38.69
CA ALA A 303 11.98 23.51 37.50
C ALA A 303 11.08 24.71 37.90
N PRO A 304 11.08 25.82 37.14
CA PRO A 304 10.30 26.99 37.51
C PRO A 304 8.85 26.57 37.69
N THR A 305 8.37 26.64 38.93
CA THR A 305 6.97 26.44 39.27
C THR A 305 6.17 27.42 38.40
N PRO A 306 5.21 26.96 37.58
CA PRO A 306 4.41 27.89 36.79
C PRO A 306 3.76 28.89 37.75
N PRO A 307 3.69 30.18 37.38
CA PRO A 307 3.14 31.20 38.26
C PRO A 307 1.74 30.78 38.71
N THR A 308 1.51 30.77 40.02
CA THR A 308 0.23 30.42 40.63
C THR A 308 -0.80 31.48 40.23
N GLN A 309 -1.42 31.33 39.06
CA GLN A 309 -2.45 32.23 38.57
C GLN A 309 -3.65 32.13 39.51
N ARG A 310 -3.93 33.21 40.25
CA ARG A 310 -5.15 33.35 41.04
C ARG A 310 -6.29 33.69 40.09
N TYR A 311 -7.26 32.78 39.96
CA TYR A 311 -8.49 33.02 39.20
C TYR A 311 -9.50 33.78 40.07
N ALA A 312 -10.18 34.78 39.51
CA ALA A 312 -11.12 35.63 40.25
C ALA A 312 -12.42 34.91 40.63
N SER A 313 -12.80 33.87 39.87
CA SER A 313 -13.98 33.05 40.14
C SER A 313 -13.80 31.58 39.70
N ALA A 314 -14.72 30.71 40.13
CA ALA A 314 -14.80 29.34 39.66
C ALA A 314 -15.06 29.23 38.14
N SER A 315 -15.78 30.21 37.56
CA SER A 315 -16.01 30.30 36.11
C SER A 315 -14.71 30.60 35.38
N ASP A 316 -13.93 31.58 35.85
CA ASP A 316 -12.66 31.96 35.23
C ASP A 316 -11.63 30.82 35.27
N ALA A 317 -11.62 30.04 36.36
CA ALA A 317 -10.77 28.86 36.47
C ALA A 317 -11.16 27.75 35.47
N MET A 318 -12.46 27.59 35.21
CA MET A 318 -12.98 26.63 34.23
C MET A 318 -12.71 27.09 32.79
N ASP A 319 -12.89 28.38 32.49
CA ASP A 319 -12.57 28.95 31.18
C ASP A 319 -11.07 28.90 30.88
N ALA A 320 -10.21 29.14 31.89
CA ALA A 320 -8.76 28.99 31.76
C ALA A 320 -8.33 27.54 31.54
N LEU A 321 -8.99 26.57 32.20
CA LEU A 321 -8.74 25.14 31.97
C LEU A 321 -9.17 24.72 30.56
N LYS A 322 -10.32 25.20 30.11
CA LYS A 322 -10.84 24.96 28.76
C LYS A 322 -9.87 25.50 27.70
N ARG A 323 -9.39 26.74 27.83
CA ARG A 323 -8.38 27.31 26.93
C ARG A 323 -7.08 26.49 26.89
N ARG A 324 -6.56 26.06 28.04
CA ARG A 324 -5.35 25.21 28.08
C ARG A 324 -5.55 23.83 27.44
N TYR A 325 -6.75 23.29 27.53
CA TYR A 325 -7.11 22.03 26.87
C TYR A 325 -7.23 22.22 25.36
N GLU A 326 -7.91 23.28 24.93
CA GLU A 326 -8.02 23.70 23.52
C GLU A 326 -6.62 23.97 22.94
N ASP A 327 -5.76 24.77 23.59
CA ASP A 327 -4.38 25.04 23.18
C ASP A 327 -3.53 23.76 23.04
N ARG A 328 -3.76 22.76 23.89
CA ARG A 328 -3.04 21.47 23.82
C ARG A 328 -3.52 20.65 22.63
N ILE A 329 -4.83 20.61 22.39
CA ILE A 329 -5.40 19.93 21.23
C ILE A 329 -4.92 20.62 19.95
N ASP A 330 -5.01 21.93 19.88
CA ASP A 330 -4.57 22.74 18.74
C ASP A 330 -3.06 22.59 18.50
N GLY A 331 -2.25 22.58 19.56
CA GLY A 331 -0.83 22.29 19.47
C GLY A 331 -0.52 20.88 18.95
N ALA A 332 -1.31 19.88 19.36
CA ALA A 332 -1.14 18.50 18.92
C ALA A 332 -1.58 18.28 17.46
N THR A 333 -2.72 18.84 17.04
CA THR A 333 -3.21 18.78 15.65
C THR A 333 -2.28 19.55 14.72
N GLN A 334 -1.78 20.72 15.14
CA GLN A 334 -0.81 21.49 14.35
C GLN A 334 0.53 20.75 14.23
N ALA A 335 0.98 20.06 15.28
CA ALA A 335 2.18 19.22 15.21
C ALA A 335 2.00 18.05 14.24
N GLN A 336 0.82 17.43 14.18
CA GLN A 336 0.50 16.39 13.20
C GLN A 336 0.48 16.96 11.77
N ALA A 337 -0.17 18.11 11.55
CA ALA A 337 -0.16 18.78 10.24
C ALA A 337 1.26 19.07 9.74
N ARG A 338 2.14 19.58 10.61
CA ARG A 338 3.56 19.85 10.26
C ARG A 338 4.32 18.61 9.83
N ARG A 339 4.06 17.45 10.46
CA ARG A 339 4.68 16.18 10.04
C ARG A 339 4.27 15.81 8.63
N TYR A 340 2.98 15.93 8.28
CA TYR A 340 2.51 15.66 6.92
C TYR A 340 2.98 16.67 5.88
N VAL A 341 3.16 17.92 6.28
CA VAL A 341 3.81 18.90 5.40
C VAL A 341 5.25 18.47 5.12
N GLN A 342 6.00 18.03 6.14
CA GLN A 342 7.35 17.51 5.95
C GLN A 342 7.39 16.27 5.06
N THR A 343 6.47 15.31 5.23
CA THR A 343 6.41 14.15 4.32
C THR A 343 6.06 14.54 2.89
N ALA A 344 5.24 15.59 2.69
CA ALA A 344 5.01 16.16 1.37
C ALA A 344 6.28 16.80 0.78
N GLU A 345 7.08 17.53 1.56
CA GLU A 345 8.38 18.09 1.08
C GLU A 345 9.35 16.98 0.66
N GLU A 346 9.41 15.89 1.42
CA GLU A 346 10.23 14.73 1.06
C GLU A 346 9.76 14.05 -0.23
N ALA A 347 8.44 14.03 -0.48
CA ALA A 347 7.86 13.53 -1.73
C ALA A 347 8.17 14.47 -2.91
N PHE A 348 8.06 15.79 -2.73
CA PHE A 348 8.48 16.78 -3.73
C PHE A 348 9.96 16.64 -4.09
N ALA A 349 10.83 16.42 -3.10
CA ALA A 349 12.26 16.21 -3.34
C ALA A 349 12.54 14.95 -4.19
N LYS A 350 11.65 13.96 -4.16
CA LYS A 350 11.71 12.75 -4.99
C LYS A 350 11.01 12.90 -6.35
N GLY A 351 10.33 14.02 -6.59
CA GLY A 351 9.49 14.24 -7.78
C GLY A 351 8.15 13.49 -7.76
N ASP A 352 7.72 12.98 -6.61
CA ASP A 352 6.48 12.21 -6.46
C ASP A 352 5.30 13.14 -6.10
N LEU A 353 4.65 13.67 -7.13
CA LEU A 353 3.51 14.59 -6.99
C LEU A 353 2.29 13.92 -6.35
N VAL A 354 2.09 12.61 -6.55
CA VAL A 354 0.92 11.88 -6.04
C VAL A 354 1.04 11.68 -4.54
N ALA A 355 2.21 11.25 -4.06
CA ALA A 355 2.48 11.15 -2.63
C ALA A 355 2.45 12.52 -1.95
N ALA A 356 3.01 13.56 -2.60
CA ALA A 356 2.97 14.93 -2.09
C ALA A 356 1.52 15.46 -1.95
N ALA A 357 0.68 15.28 -2.98
CA ALA A 357 -0.73 15.65 -2.93
C ALA A 357 -1.48 14.92 -1.81
N THR A 358 -1.21 13.62 -1.63
CA THR A 358 -1.87 12.82 -0.60
C THR A 358 -1.48 13.29 0.80
N ALA A 359 -0.18 13.51 1.05
CA ALA A 359 0.32 14.01 2.32
C ALA A 359 -0.24 15.40 2.67
N LEU A 360 -0.28 16.33 1.71
CA LEU A 360 -0.92 17.63 1.88
C LEU A 360 -2.43 17.51 2.14
N GLY A 361 -3.11 16.57 1.49
CA GLY A 361 -4.53 16.28 1.71
C GLY A 361 -4.82 15.76 3.12
N ILE A 362 -3.87 15.07 3.75
CA ILE A 362 -3.97 14.68 5.16
C ILE A 362 -3.68 15.89 6.05
N ALA A 363 -2.67 16.68 5.73
CA ALA A 363 -2.30 17.88 6.49
C ALA A 363 -3.48 18.88 6.60
N THR A 364 -4.22 19.09 5.51
CA THR A 364 -5.42 19.96 5.50
C THR A 364 -6.53 19.48 6.44
N LYS A 365 -6.65 18.17 6.70
CA LYS A 365 -7.62 17.62 7.68
C LYS A 365 -7.29 18.00 9.12
N PHE A 366 -6.00 18.10 9.44
CA PHE A 366 -5.53 18.51 10.77
C PHE A 366 -5.42 20.03 10.93
N SER A 367 -5.53 20.79 9.84
CA SER A 367 -5.48 22.26 9.83
C SER A 367 -6.48 22.84 8.81
N PRO A 368 -7.79 22.69 9.05
CA PRO A 368 -8.82 23.12 8.08
C PRO A 368 -8.91 24.63 7.90
N ASN A 369 -8.41 25.41 8.88
CA ASN A 369 -8.40 26.88 8.82
C ASN A 369 -7.19 27.46 8.08
N ASP A 370 -6.22 26.62 7.68
CA ASP A 370 -5.02 27.06 6.95
C ASP A 370 -5.33 27.13 5.44
N THR A 371 -5.66 28.33 4.98
CA THR A 371 -5.98 28.58 3.56
C THR A 371 -4.77 28.41 2.64
N ALA A 372 -3.56 28.72 3.11
CA ALA A 372 -2.35 28.56 2.31
C ALA A 372 -2.05 27.07 2.07
N LEU A 373 -2.21 26.24 3.10
CA LEU A 373 -2.08 24.79 2.99
C LEU A 373 -3.15 24.19 2.07
N ALA A 374 -4.39 24.66 2.15
CA ALA A 374 -5.48 24.23 1.27
C ALA A 374 -5.22 24.56 -0.20
N ILE A 375 -4.73 25.78 -0.50
CA ILE A 375 -4.35 26.19 -1.86
C ILE A 375 -3.22 25.29 -2.37
N ARG A 376 -2.16 25.11 -1.57
CA ARG A 376 -1.01 24.27 -1.94
C ARG A 376 -1.42 22.83 -2.21
N TYR A 377 -2.30 22.26 -1.38
CA TYR A 377 -2.87 20.94 -1.60
C TYR A 377 -3.61 20.87 -2.94
N GLN A 378 -4.50 21.83 -3.22
CA GLN A 378 -5.30 21.83 -4.44
C GLN A 378 -4.45 21.97 -5.69
N GLU A 379 -3.44 22.84 -5.68
CA GLU A 379 -2.50 23.00 -6.79
C GLU A 379 -1.70 21.72 -7.05
N THR A 380 -1.13 21.12 -6.00
CA THR A 380 -0.37 19.88 -6.09
C THR A 380 -1.24 18.73 -6.58
N LYS A 381 -2.48 18.65 -6.09
CA LYS A 381 -3.46 17.66 -6.53
C LYS A 381 -3.76 17.83 -8.02
N ASN A 382 -4.02 19.05 -8.49
CA ASN A 382 -4.30 19.30 -9.90
C ASN A 382 -3.11 18.90 -10.79
N GLN A 383 -1.88 19.17 -10.35
CA GLN A 383 -0.67 18.75 -11.06
C GLN A 383 -0.52 17.23 -11.10
N ALA A 384 -0.76 16.54 -9.99
CA ALA A 384 -0.74 15.09 -9.91
C ALA A 384 -1.82 14.45 -10.81
N ASP A 385 -3.05 14.95 -10.74
CA ASP A 385 -4.19 14.49 -11.57
C ASP A 385 -3.90 14.71 -13.06
N LEU A 386 -3.24 15.82 -13.43
CA LEU A 386 -2.83 16.08 -14.81
C LEU A 386 -1.76 15.09 -15.29
N ALA A 387 -0.72 14.85 -14.49
CA ALA A 387 0.34 13.89 -14.82
C ALA A 387 -0.22 12.46 -14.98
N LEU A 388 -1.10 12.05 -14.07
CA LEU A 388 -1.81 10.77 -14.16
C LEU A 388 -2.66 10.69 -15.42
N THR A 389 -3.41 11.74 -15.72
CA THR A 389 -4.23 11.81 -16.93
C THR A 389 -3.40 11.64 -18.19
N GLU A 390 -2.26 12.33 -18.30
CA GLU A 390 -1.37 12.23 -19.46
C GLU A 390 -0.85 10.79 -19.64
N SER A 391 -0.40 10.17 -18.55
CA SER A 391 0.12 8.80 -18.58
C SER A 391 -0.96 7.77 -18.98
N TYR A 392 -2.15 7.83 -18.35
CA TYR A 392 -3.27 6.96 -18.73
C TYR A 392 -3.77 7.22 -20.17
N ALA A 393 -3.74 8.46 -20.65
CA ALA A 393 -4.14 8.78 -22.01
C ALA A 393 -3.16 8.19 -23.05
N LYS A 394 -1.85 8.28 -22.81
CA LYS A 394 -0.84 7.63 -23.66
C LYS A 394 -0.98 6.11 -23.65
N GLN A 395 -1.19 5.53 -22.47
CA GLN A 395 -1.45 4.10 -22.31
C GLN A 395 -2.69 3.68 -23.14
N ALA A 396 -3.79 4.41 -23.00
CA ALA A 396 -5.05 4.12 -23.69
C ALA A 396 -4.94 4.30 -25.21
N ASP A 397 -4.24 5.34 -25.69
CA ASP A 397 -4.00 5.57 -27.12
C ASP A 397 -3.20 4.40 -27.75
N TYR A 398 -2.21 3.83 -27.03
CA TYR A 398 -1.49 2.64 -27.48
C TYR A 398 -2.40 1.40 -27.54
N GLU A 399 -3.19 1.18 -26.49
CA GLU A 399 -4.13 0.06 -26.40
C GLU A 399 -5.19 0.11 -27.51
N GLU A 400 -5.73 1.29 -27.82
CA GLU A 400 -6.67 1.49 -28.93
C GLU A 400 -6.04 1.17 -30.29
N LYS A 401 -4.82 1.66 -30.54
CA LYS A 401 -4.10 1.40 -31.80
C LYS A 401 -3.77 -0.09 -31.96
N SER A 402 -3.50 -0.76 -30.85
CA SER A 402 -3.18 -2.19 -30.82
C SER A 402 -4.44 -3.08 -30.85
N GLY A 403 -5.64 -2.50 -30.77
CA GLY A 403 -6.91 -3.25 -30.77
C GLY A 403 -7.28 -3.90 -29.44
N HIS A 404 -6.56 -3.59 -28.36
CA HIS A 404 -6.85 -4.04 -26.99
C HIS A 404 -7.98 -3.21 -26.39
N TRP A 405 -9.19 -3.39 -26.92
CA TRP A 405 -10.33 -2.50 -26.65
C TRP A 405 -10.81 -2.54 -25.19
N ALA A 406 -10.68 -3.68 -24.51
CA ALA A 406 -11.12 -3.82 -23.12
C ALA A 406 -10.17 -3.09 -22.16
N GLU A 407 -8.86 -3.20 -22.39
CA GLU A 407 -7.80 -2.46 -21.69
C GLU A 407 -7.94 -0.97 -21.96
N ALA A 408 -8.05 -0.59 -23.24
CA ALA A 408 -8.23 0.81 -23.64
C ALA A 408 -9.44 1.45 -22.96
N ALA A 409 -10.56 0.72 -22.86
CA ALA A 409 -11.75 1.18 -22.15
C ALA A 409 -11.45 1.47 -20.68
N ARG A 410 -10.75 0.56 -19.98
CA ARG A 410 -10.37 0.75 -18.57
C ARG A 410 -9.46 1.97 -18.39
N SER A 411 -8.47 2.14 -19.26
CA SER A 411 -7.52 3.26 -19.23
C SER A 411 -8.23 4.60 -19.50
N TRP A 412 -9.08 4.69 -20.53
CA TRP A 412 -9.88 5.90 -20.80
C TRP A 412 -10.89 6.20 -19.70
N GLN A 413 -11.46 5.19 -19.05
CA GLN A 413 -12.33 5.38 -17.89
C GLN A 413 -11.57 6.00 -16.70
N LYS A 414 -10.29 5.69 -16.51
CA LYS A 414 -9.45 6.36 -15.49
C LYS A 414 -9.27 7.84 -15.83
N VAL A 415 -8.96 8.16 -17.08
CA VAL A 415 -8.87 9.55 -17.57
C VAL A 415 -10.19 10.31 -17.35
N ALA A 416 -11.32 9.71 -17.73
CA ALA A 416 -12.64 10.31 -17.57
C ALA A 416 -13.05 10.52 -16.09
N LYS A 417 -12.50 9.72 -15.16
CA LYS A 417 -12.71 9.90 -13.71
C LYS A 417 -11.89 11.05 -13.15
N LEU A 418 -10.65 11.23 -13.62
CA LEU A 418 -9.78 12.34 -13.21
C LEU A 418 -10.25 13.67 -13.83
N GLN A 419 -10.70 13.61 -15.09
CA GLN A 419 -11.21 14.76 -15.83
C GLN A 419 -12.68 14.55 -16.22
N THR A 420 -13.57 14.80 -15.27
CA THR A 420 -15.03 14.59 -15.40
C THR A 420 -15.68 15.32 -16.59
N ASN A 421 -15.07 16.41 -17.07
CA ASN A 421 -15.60 17.22 -18.18
C ASN A 421 -14.77 17.09 -19.47
N ASN A 422 -13.98 16.03 -19.64
CA ASN A 422 -13.21 15.81 -20.86
C ASN A 422 -14.03 15.02 -21.91
N PRO A 423 -14.55 15.67 -22.97
CA PRO A 423 -15.37 15.00 -23.99
C PRO A 423 -14.59 13.93 -24.75
N ARG A 424 -13.29 14.15 -25.02
CA ARG A 424 -12.43 13.17 -25.70
C ARG A 424 -12.31 11.89 -24.90
N ALA A 425 -12.03 11.99 -23.60
CA ALA A 425 -11.88 10.80 -22.75
C ALA A 425 -13.18 9.99 -22.67
N HIS A 426 -14.32 10.67 -22.52
CA HIS A 426 -15.63 10.02 -22.56
C HIS A 426 -15.93 9.37 -23.92
N MET A 427 -15.57 10.03 -25.02
CA MET A 427 -15.77 9.51 -26.37
C MET A 427 -14.93 8.25 -26.63
N SER A 428 -13.63 8.31 -26.31
CA SER A 428 -12.71 7.19 -26.49
C SER A 428 -13.10 5.99 -25.61
N ALA A 429 -13.46 6.22 -24.34
CA ALA A 429 -14.00 5.15 -23.47
C ALA A 429 -15.24 4.48 -24.07
N ALA A 430 -16.18 5.26 -24.61
CA ALA A 430 -17.39 4.71 -25.24
C ALA A 430 -17.08 3.89 -26.49
N ARG A 431 -16.16 4.36 -27.34
CA ARG A 431 -15.71 3.65 -28.55
C ARG A 431 -14.99 2.35 -28.19
N ALA A 432 -14.11 2.39 -27.20
CA ALA A 432 -13.40 1.22 -26.73
C ALA A 432 -14.38 0.16 -26.17
N LEU A 433 -15.32 0.55 -25.32
CA LEU A 433 -16.36 -0.35 -24.79
C LEU A 433 -17.27 -0.93 -25.89
N LEU A 434 -17.61 -0.14 -26.92
CA LEU A 434 -18.40 -0.61 -28.05
C LEU A 434 -17.67 -1.69 -28.86
N ARG A 435 -16.36 -1.56 -29.01
CA ARG A 435 -15.51 -2.49 -29.79
C ARG A 435 -15.04 -3.70 -28.99
N ALA A 436 -14.96 -3.59 -27.67
CA ALA A 436 -14.63 -4.70 -26.79
C ALA A 436 -15.65 -5.84 -26.91
N GLU A 437 -15.14 -7.07 -26.96
CA GLU A 437 -15.97 -8.27 -26.86
C GLU A 437 -16.52 -8.37 -25.43
N GLY A 438 -17.84 -8.56 -25.30
CA GLY A 438 -18.51 -8.53 -23.99
C GLY A 438 -18.51 -7.17 -23.30
N GLY A 439 -18.14 -6.08 -24.00
CA GLY A 439 -18.14 -4.73 -23.43
C GLY A 439 -19.51 -4.29 -22.91
N ASP A 440 -19.52 -3.60 -21.76
CA ASP A 440 -20.73 -3.09 -21.14
C ASP A 440 -21.32 -1.93 -21.96
N LEU A 441 -22.34 -2.24 -22.76
CA LEU A 441 -23.03 -1.28 -23.63
C LEU A 441 -23.78 -0.20 -22.85
N HIS A 442 -24.18 -0.47 -21.60
CA HIS A 442 -24.83 0.53 -20.76
C HIS A 442 -23.82 1.59 -20.33
N GLN A 443 -22.66 1.17 -19.82
CA GLN A 443 -21.56 2.09 -19.52
C GLN A 443 -21.11 2.85 -20.78
N ALA A 444 -20.99 2.16 -21.93
CA ALA A 444 -20.63 2.80 -23.19
C ALA A 444 -21.60 3.94 -23.54
N ALA A 445 -22.91 3.70 -23.39
CA ALA A 445 -23.93 4.72 -23.66
C ALA A 445 -23.83 5.90 -22.70
N GLU A 446 -23.56 5.69 -21.41
CA GLU A 446 -23.38 6.77 -20.43
C GLU A 446 -22.17 7.64 -20.76
N HIS A 447 -21.04 7.03 -21.13
CA HIS A 447 -19.87 7.78 -21.58
C HIS A 447 -20.15 8.55 -22.87
N ALA A 448 -20.80 7.93 -23.86
CA ALA A 448 -21.16 8.60 -25.12
C ALA A 448 -22.11 9.79 -24.90
N LYS A 449 -23.12 9.65 -24.02
CA LYS A 449 -24.04 10.76 -23.68
C LYS A 449 -23.30 11.94 -23.05
N ARG A 450 -22.36 11.68 -22.13
CA ARG A 450 -21.55 12.74 -21.50
C ARG A 450 -20.70 13.47 -22.54
N ALA A 451 -20.10 12.74 -23.47
CA ALA A 451 -19.32 13.35 -24.55
C ALA A 451 -20.19 14.21 -25.48
N VAL A 452 -21.38 13.72 -25.88
CA VAL A 452 -22.34 14.47 -26.71
C VAL A 452 -22.93 15.66 -25.95
N ALA A 453 -23.15 15.55 -24.64
CA ALA A 453 -23.63 16.69 -23.83
C ALA A 453 -22.58 17.81 -23.74
N ALA A 454 -21.30 17.44 -23.67
CA ALA A 454 -20.19 18.40 -23.70
C ALA A 454 -19.96 18.97 -25.11
N GLU A 455 -20.14 18.18 -26.17
CA GLU A 455 -20.00 18.61 -27.58
C GLU A 455 -21.25 18.23 -28.41
N PRO A 456 -22.35 19.00 -28.34
CA PRO A 456 -23.60 18.66 -29.03
C PRO A 456 -23.49 18.61 -30.56
N GLY A 457 -22.54 19.35 -31.13
CA GLY A 457 -22.25 19.38 -32.56
C GLY A 457 -21.32 18.25 -33.05
N SER A 458 -20.94 17.30 -32.20
CA SER A 458 -20.06 16.20 -32.59
C SER A 458 -20.82 15.10 -33.31
N VAL A 459 -20.71 15.05 -34.65
CA VAL A 459 -21.29 13.97 -35.49
C VAL A 459 -20.78 12.61 -35.02
N VAL A 460 -19.48 12.52 -34.72
CA VAL A 460 -18.84 11.28 -34.22
C VAL A 460 -19.52 10.79 -32.95
N GLY A 461 -19.89 11.69 -32.03
CA GLY A 461 -20.59 11.32 -30.81
C GLY A 461 -21.99 10.77 -31.06
N HIS A 462 -22.75 11.39 -31.96
CA HIS A 462 -24.07 10.87 -32.33
C HIS A 462 -23.99 9.53 -33.04
N VAL A 463 -22.98 9.32 -33.90
CA VAL A 463 -22.69 8.02 -34.55
C VAL A 463 -22.42 6.93 -33.50
N VAL A 464 -21.47 7.17 -32.60
CA VAL A 464 -21.09 6.20 -31.56
C VAL A 464 -22.30 5.87 -30.66
N LEU A 465 -23.06 6.88 -30.24
CA LEU A 465 -24.26 6.68 -29.42
C LEU A 465 -25.33 5.84 -30.16
N ALA A 466 -25.56 6.12 -31.44
CA ALA A 466 -26.51 5.36 -32.26
C ALA A 466 -26.05 3.91 -32.48
N GLU A 467 -24.76 3.68 -32.70
CA GLU A 467 -24.17 2.34 -32.82
C GLU A 467 -24.29 1.54 -31.54
N ILE A 468 -24.02 2.15 -30.38
CA ILE A 468 -24.19 1.51 -29.06
C ILE A 468 -25.63 1.06 -28.86
N TYR A 469 -26.61 1.94 -29.11
CA TYR A 469 -28.01 1.57 -29.00
C TYR A 469 -28.42 0.51 -30.01
N SER A 470 -27.88 0.54 -31.22
CA SER A 470 -28.14 -0.48 -32.24
C SER A 470 -27.60 -1.85 -31.81
N LYS A 471 -26.36 -1.91 -31.28
CA LYS A 471 -25.74 -3.14 -30.76
C LYS A 471 -26.46 -3.67 -29.53
N ALA A 472 -27.01 -2.77 -28.69
CA ALA A 472 -27.82 -3.12 -27.53
C ALA A 472 -29.26 -3.54 -27.86
N GLY A 473 -29.68 -3.51 -29.14
CA GLY A 473 -31.04 -3.85 -29.57
C GLY A 473 -32.08 -2.76 -29.29
N LEU A 474 -31.69 -1.58 -28.80
CA LEU A 474 -32.56 -0.45 -28.47
C LEU A 474 -32.85 0.40 -29.72
N LEU A 475 -33.54 -0.20 -30.70
CA LEU A 475 -33.72 0.38 -32.05
C LEU A 475 -34.41 1.75 -32.07
N ALA A 476 -35.38 2.00 -31.18
CA ALA A 476 -36.06 3.29 -31.09
C ALA A 476 -35.11 4.40 -30.61
N SER A 477 -34.27 4.11 -29.63
CA SER A 477 -33.24 5.03 -29.12
C SER A 477 -32.14 5.24 -30.16
N ALA A 478 -31.73 4.17 -30.86
CA ALA A 478 -30.76 4.23 -31.95
C ALA A 478 -31.25 5.16 -33.08
N LYS A 479 -32.52 5.03 -33.48
CA LYS A 479 -33.12 5.88 -34.50
C LYS A 479 -33.12 7.36 -34.09
N ARG A 480 -33.56 7.68 -32.87
CA ARG A 480 -33.57 9.06 -32.37
C ARG A 480 -32.16 9.66 -32.32
N ALA A 481 -31.18 8.92 -31.81
CA ALA A 481 -29.79 9.37 -31.76
C ALA A 481 -29.20 9.56 -33.17
N ALA A 482 -29.59 8.73 -34.14
CA ALA A 482 -29.18 8.90 -35.52
C ALA A 482 -29.86 10.11 -36.19
N GLU A 483 -31.14 10.35 -35.93
CA GLU A 483 -31.87 11.54 -36.40
C GLU A 483 -31.23 12.83 -35.87
N THR A 484 -30.81 12.87 -34.59
CA THR A 484 -30.09 14.03 -34.04
C THR A 484 -28.71 14.22 -34.68
N GLY A 485 -27.99 13.14 -34.95
CA GLY A 485 -26.71 13.22 -35.66
C GLY A 485 -26.86 13.70 -37.12
N LEU A 486 -27.94 13.32 -37.80
CA LEU A 486 -28.24 13.77 -39.17
C LEU A 486 -28.66 15.25 -39.24
N GLN A 487 -29.14 15.84 -38.15
CA GLN A 487 -29.33 17.29 -38.09
C GLN A 487 -27.99 18.04 -38.14
N VAL A 488 -26.90 17.41 -37.68
CA VAL A 488 -25.54 17.97 -37.72
C VAL A 488 -24.86 17.66 -39.05
N ASP A 489 -24.91 16.41 -39.52
CA ASP A 489 -24.42 15.98 -40.84
C ASP A 489 -25.49 15.14 -41.57
N PRO A 490 -26.29 15.77 -42.45
CA PRO A 490 -27.35 15.09 -43.19
C PRO A 490 -26.88 13.97 -44.13
N THR A 491 -25.59 13.93 -44.47
CA THR A 491 -25.03 13.00 -45.46
C THR A 491 -24.36 11.77 -44.85
N ASN A 492 -24.38 11.65 -43.53
CA ASN A 492 -23.67 10.59 -42.84
C ASN A 492 -24.25 9.19 -43.14
N ALA A 493 -23.52 8.42 -43.95
CA ALA A 493 -23.95 7.08 -44.39
C ALA A 493 -24.19 6.10 -43.24
N THR A 494 -23.41 6.18 -42.17
CA THR A 494 -23.54 5.30 -41.00
C THR A 494 -24.87 5.55 -40.28
N LEU A 495 -25.21 6.82 -40.03
CA LEU A 495 -26.47 7.19 -39.39
C LEU A 495 -27.69 6.80 -40.24
N LEU A 496 -27.64 7.05 -41.55
CA LEU A 496 -28.69 6.63 -42.49
C LEU A 496 -28.87 5.10 -42.47
N GLY A 497 -27.77 4.35 -42.45
CA GLY A 497 -27.79 2.90 -42.34
C GLY A 497 -28.43 2.39 -41.04
N ILE A 498 -28.18 3.06 -39.91
CA ILE A 498 -28.79 2.72 -38.61
C ILE A 498 -30.31 2.97 -38.64
N ILE A 499 -30.76 4.10 -39.20
CA ILE A 499 -32.19 4.41 -39.37
C ILE A 499 -32.87 3.35 -40.25
N GLY A 500 -32.26 2.98 -41.39
CA GLY A 500 -32.80 1.96 -42.28
C GLY A 500 -32.95 0.60 -41.58
N LYS A 501 -31.93 0.17 -40.82
CA LYS A 501 -32.00 -1.05 -40.01
C LYS A 501 -33.11 -0.99 -38.95
N ALA A 502 -33.24 0.13 -38.24
CA ALA A 502 -34.28 0.32 -37.23
C ALA A 502 -35.69 0.29 -37.83
N ALA A 503 -35.88 0.85 -39.04
CA ALA A 503 -37.15 0.84 -39.76
C ALA A 503 -37.53 -0.56 -40.26
N SER A 504 -36.58 -1.33 -40.79
CA SER A 504 -36.81 -2.69 -41.30
C SER A 504 -37.22 -3.72 -40.24
N LYS A 505 -36.85 -3.49 -38.97
CA LYS A 505 -37.13 -4.38 -37.84
C LYS A 505 -38.30 -3.91 -36.97
N ALA A 506 -38.88 -2.75 -37.26
CA ALA A 506 -40.08 -2.30 -36.57
C ALA A 506 -41.27 -3.15 -37.01
N PRO A 507 -42.10 -3.68 -36.10
CA PRO A 507 -43.32 -4.38 -36.51
C PRO A 507 -44.20 -3.38 -37.25
N THR A 508 -44.53 -3.70 -38.51
CA THR A 508 -45.54 -2.98 -39.27
C THR A 508 -46.81 -2.98 -38.44
N LYS A 509 -47.23 -1.81 -37.94
CA LYS A 509 -48.54 -1.65 -37.30
C LYS A 509 -49.59 -2.04 -38.34
N GLY A 510 -50.18 -3.22 -38.16
CA GLY A 510 -51.37 -3.68 -38.87
C GLY A 510 -52.62 -3.02 -38.34
#